data_AF-A0A969BV24-F1
#
_entry.id   AF-A0A969BV24-F1
#
_cell.length_a   1.000
_cell.length_b   1.000
_cell.length_c   1.000
_cell.angle_alpha   90.00
_cell.angle_beta   90.00
_cell.angle_gamma   90.00
#
_symmetry.space_group_name_H-M   'P 1'
#
loop_
_entity.id
_entity.type
_entity.pdbx_description
1 polymer ?
#
loop_
_entity_poly.entity_id
_entity_poly.type
_entity_poly.pdbx_seq_one_letter_code
_entity_poly.pdbx_strand_id
1 'polypeptide(L)'
;MSNAQNSLNPKRTVAELKELRALTGDENGAQRVAWTDTWAKSRAWLKEKALAIPGVTHQMDEAGNYWFTLKGKSKKELLIGGHMDSVPNGGWLDGCLNVMAGIEVLRRIASDGTPPVTVRVVDWADEEGARFGRSLLGSSSVSGAMDPAEVALLKDRNGITYPRNALAQSFGVSLKTAKRDGQAD
;
A
#
# COMPACT_ATOMS: atom_id res chain seq x y z
N MET A 1 12.64 10.58 -32.96
CA MET A 1 13.07 10.64 -31.55
C MET A 1 12.25 11.71 -30.85
N SER A 2 11.48 11.36 -29.83
CA SER A 2 10.77 12.31 -28.97
C SER A 2 11.02 11.91 -27.51
N ASN A 3 12.07 12.48 -26.91
CA ASN A 3 12.45 12.28 -25.51
C ASN A 3 11.54 13.01 -24.51
N ALA A 4 10.41 13.59 -24.95
CA ALA A 4 9.51 14.34 -24.07
C ALA A 4 8.45 13.47 -23.38
N GLN A 5 8.18 12.25 -23.86
CA GLN A 5 7.19 11.35 -23.25
C GLN A 5 7.75 10.41 -22.17
N ASN A 6 9.08 10.28 -22.05
CA ASN A 6 9.75 9.41 -21.09
C ASN A 6 10.37 10.19 -19.92
N SER A 7 9.72 11.20 -19.37
CA SER A 7 10.19 11.89 -18.16
C SER A 7 9.26 11.64 -16.98
N LEU A 8 9.84 11.58 -15.77
CA LEU A 8 9.08 11.62 -14.52
C LEU A 8 8.11 12.82 -14.54
N ASN A 9 6.87 12.63 -14.10
CA ASN A 9 5.84 13.66 -14.08
C ASN A 9 5.30 13.89 -12.65
N PRO A 10 5.98 14.72 -11.83
CA PRO A 10 5.51 15.06 -10.48
C PRO A 10 4.12 15.73 -10.47
N LYS A 11 3.75 16.45 -11.54
CA LYS A 11 2.43 17.10 -11.63
C LYS A 11 1.30 16.07 -11.69
N ARG A 12 1.52 14.93 -12.37
CA ARG A 12 0.59 13.80 -12.37
C ARG A 12 0.44 13.22 -10.96
N THR A 13 1.54 12.99 -10.24
CA THR A 13 1.52 12.51 -8.85
C THR A 13 0.68 13.44 -7.97
N VAL A 14 0.91 14.75 -8.04
CA VAL A 14 0.14 15.74 -7.26
C VAL A 14 -1.34 15.77 -7.66
N ALA A 15 -1.65 15.63 -8.96
CA ALA A 15 -3.03 15.57 -9.44
C ALA A 15 -3.76 14.32 -8.90
N GLU A 16 -3.12 13.15 -8.98
CA GLU A 16 -3.68 11.89 -8.46
C GLU A 16 -3.83 11.92 -6.93
N LEU A 17 -2.91 12.55 -6.19
CA LEU A 17 -3.07 12.76 -4.75
C LEU A 17 -4.26 13.67 -4.43
N LYS A 18 -4.54 14.68 -5.26
CA LYS A 18 -5.75 15.51 -5.12
C LYS A 18 -7.02 14.72 -5.45
N GLU A 19 -6.99 13.84 -6.45
CA GLU A 19 -8.09 12.89 -6.71
C GLU A 19 -8.34 12.00 -5.49
N LEU A 20 -7.29 11.40 -4.92
CA LEU A 20 -7.38 10.57 -3.71
C LEU A 20 -7.96 11.36 -2.53
N ARG A 21 -7.50 12.62 -2.34
CA ARG A 21 -8.04 13.52 -1.31
C ARG A 21 -9.54 13.72 -1.50
N ALA A 22 -10.00 14.03 -2.71
CA ALA A 22 -11.43 14.22 -2.99
C ALA A 22 -12.24 12.92 -2.83
N LEU A 23 -11.62 11.77 -3.10
CA LEU A 23 -12.26 10.46 -3.04
C LEU A 23 -12.51 9.97 -1.61
N THR A 24 -11.64 10.35 -0.67
CA THR A 24 -11.47 9.71 0.64
C THR A 24 -11.40 10.67 1.83
N GLY A 25 -11.39 11.97 1.58
CA GLY A 25 -11.39 13.00 2.61
C GLY A 25 -12.69 13.79 2.68
N ASP A 26 -12.84 14.51 3.77
CA ASP A 26 -13.93 15.45 4.05
C ASP A 26 -13.36 16.82 4.49
N GLU A 27 -14.18 17.68 5.08
CA GLU A 27 -13.74 18.98 5.61
C GLU A 27 -12.68 18.88 6.73
N ASN A 28 -12.58 17.72 7.39
CA ASN A 28 -11.68 17.48 8.51
C ASN A 28 -10.36 16.82 8.09
N GLY A 29 -10.27 16.26 6.89
CA GLY A 29 -9.05 15.67 6.36
C GLY A 29 -9.27 14.29 5.74
N ALA A 30 -8.20 13.48 5.71
CA ALA A 30 -8.27 12.11 5.22
C ALA A 30 -8.99 11.20 6.22
N GLN A 31 -9.86 10.32 5.71
CA GLN A 31 -10.67 9.39 6.50
C GLN A 31 -10.32 7.92 6.21
N ARG A 32 -9.07 7.63 5.86
CA ARG A 32 -8.62 6.31 5.39
C ARG A 32 -8.14 5.41 6.53
N VAL A 33 -8.86 5.37 7.66
CA VAL A 33 -8.51 4.47 8.76
C VAL A 33 -8.47 3.03 8.25
N ALA A 34 -7.41 2.29 8.59
CA ALA A 34 -7.20 0.92 8.10
C ALA A 34 -8.41 0.02 8.36
N TRP A 35 -8.65 -0.91 7.42
CA TRP A 35 -9.74 -1.90 7.48
C TRP A 35 -11.16 -1.31 7.46
N THR A 36 -11.32 -0.07 6.98
CA THR A 36 -12.63 0.54 6.71
C THR A 36 -12.94 0.54 5.21
N ASP A 37 -14.20 0.79 4.86
CA ASP A 37 -14.63 0.89 3.45
C ASP A 37 -13.90 2.01 2.71
N THR A 38 -13.64 3.15 3.37
CA THR A 38 -12.89 4.27 2.77
C THR A 38 -11.45 3.87 2.44
N TRP A 39 -10.81 3.09 3.32
CA TRP A 39 -9.48 2.54 3.06
C TRP A 39 -9.50 1.48 1.94
N ALA A 40 -10.48 0.58 1.92
CA ALA A 40 -10.63 -0.35 0.79
C ALA A 40 -10.85 0.38 -0.54
N LYS A 41 -11.66 1.44 -0.54
CA LYS A 41 -11.90 2.29 -1.70
C LYS A 41 -10.62 2.98 -2.18
N SER A 42 -9.78 3.48 -1.28
CA SER A 42 -8.50 4.08 -1.66
C SER A 42 -7.55 3.07 -2.30
N ARG A 43 -7.54 1.83 -1.79
CA ARG A 43 -6.68 0.76 -2.33
C ARG A 43 -7.18 0.21 -3.65
N ALA A 44 -8.50 0.13 -3.86
CA ALA A 44 -9.08 -0.18 -5.15
C ALA A 44 -8.67 0.86 -6.21
N TRP A 45 -8.77 2.15 -5.86
CA TRP A 45 -8.28 3.25 -6.71
C TRP A 45 -6.78 3.15 -6.99
N LEU A 46 -5.95 2.90 -5.98
CA LEU A 46 -4.50 2.74 -6.15
C LEU A 46 -4.18 1.58 -7.10
N LYS A 47 -4.85 0.43 -6.90
CA LYS A 47 -4.68 -0.77 -7.73
C LYS A 47 -5.00 -0.48 -9.20
N GLU A 48 -6.08 0.27 -9.47
CA GLU A 48 -6.42 0.70 -10.83
C GLU A 48 -5.29 1.54 -11.45
N LYS A 49 -4.81 2.56 -10.73
CA LYS A 49 -3.73 3.45 -11.22
C LYS A 49 -2.43 2.69 -11.49
N ALA A 50 -2.09 1.71 -10.67
CA ALA A 50 -0.89 0.91 -10.80
C ALA A 50 -0.98 -0.12 -11.94
N LEU A 51 -2.11 -0.81 -12.08
CA LEU A 51 -2.31 -1.82 -13.13
C LEU A 51 -2.52 -1.22 -14.53
N ALA A 52 -2.77 0.09 -14.62
CA ALA A 52 -2.71 0.81 -15.89
C ALA A 52 -1.28 0.92 -16.47
N ILE A 53 -0.25 0.60 -15.68
CA ILE A 53 1.15 0.65 -16.10
C ILE A 53 1.53 -0.69 -16.76
N PRO A 54 1.99 -0.70 -18.02
CA PRO A 54 2.39 -1.94 -18.68
C PRO A 54 3.48 -2.70 -17.91
N GLY A 55 3.26 -4.00 -17.70
CA GLY A 55 4.22 -4.89 -17.04
C GLY A 55 4.23 -4.83 -15.51
N VAL A 56 3.42 -3.98 -14.89
CA VAL A 56 3.21 -3.97 -13.43
C VAL A 56 2.17 -5.02 -13.05
N THR A 57 2.52 -5.89 -12.10
CA THR A 57 1.58 -6.84 -11.48
C THR A 57 1.24 -6.39 -10.05
N HIS A 58 0.14 -6.92 -9.51
CA HIS A 58 -0.30 -6.66 -8.15
C HIS A 58 -0.49 -7.98 -7.38
N GLN A 59 0.07 -8.05 -6.18
CA GLN A 59 -0.17 -9.11 -5.21
C GLN A 59 -0.57 -8.48 -3.87
N MET A 60 -1.46 -9.14 -3.13
CA MET A 60 -1.67 -8.85 -1.71
C MET A 60 -1.12 -10.01 -0.90
N ASP A 61 -0.31 -9.73 0.11
CA ASP A 61 0.19 -10.76 1.04
C ASP A 61 -0.79 -11.03 2.19
N GLU A 62 -0.46 -11.99 3.04
CA GLU A 62 -1.33 -12.42 4.14
C GLU A 62 -1.34 -11.47 5.34
N ALA A 63 -0.47 -10.44 5.35
CA ALA A 63 -0.60 -9.30 6.25
C ALA A 63 -1.52 -8.21 5.66
N GLY A 64 -1.92 -8.34 4.40
CA GLY A 64 -2.74 -7.40 3.67
C GLY A 64 -1.95 -6.30 2.97
N ASN A 65 -0.61 -6.37 2.88
CA ASN A 65 0.17 -5.39 2.14
C ASN A 65 -0.09 -5.52 0.64
N TYR A 66 -0.09 -4.40 -0.09
CA TYR A 66 -0.20 -4.40 -1.54
C TYR A 66 1.18 -4.25 -2.16
N TRP A 67 1.55 -5.19 -3.01
CA TRP A 67 2.81 -5.24 -3.73
C TRP A 67 2.57 -4.99 -5.21
N PHE A 68 3.10 -3.87 -5.72
CA PHE A 68 3.08 -3.55 -7.14
C PHE A 68 4.45 -3.80 -7.74
N THR A 69 4.57 -4.80 -8.60
CA THR A 69 5.87 -5.33 -9.04
C THR A 69 6.07 -5.09 -10.53
N LEU A 70 7.16 -4.39 -10.88
CA LEU A 70 7.71 -4.38 -12.24
C LEU A 70 8.92 -5.32 -12.27
N LYS A 71 8.76 -6.48 -12.91
CA LYS A 71 9.80 -7.52 -12.93
C LYS A 71 11.03 -7.04 -13.73
N GLY A 72 12.20 -7.19 -13.13
CA GLY A 72 13.49 -6.90 -13.78
C GLY A 72 14.26 -8.16 -14.16
N LYS A 73 15.44 -7.96 -14.73
CA LYS A 73 16.34 -9.04 -15.20
C LYS A 73 17.05 -9.80 -14.06
N SER A 74 17.19 -9.15 -12.90
CA SER A 74 17.91 -9.70 -11.74
C SER A 74 16.96 -10.27 -10.68
N LYS A 75 17.51 -11.16 -9.83
CA LYS A 75 16.88 -11.60 -8.58
C LYS A 75 16.91 -10.53 -7.47
N LYS A 76 17.73 -9.48 -7.62
CA LYS A 76 17.74 -8.35 -6.68
C LYS A 76 16.50 -7.48 -6.89
N GLU A 77 16.00 -6.94 -5.79
CA GLU A 77 14.80 -6.12 -5.76
C GLU A 77 15.07 -4.76 -5.09
N LEU A 78 14.46 -3.71 -5.63
CA LEU A 78 14.37 -2.39 -5.01
C LEU A 78 12.96 -2.20 -4.48
N LEU A 79 12.83 -1.92 -3.18
CA LEU A 79 11.55 -1.64 -2.53
C LEU A 79 11.38 -0.14 -2.32
N ILE A 80 10.22 0.39 -2.70
CA ILE A 80 9.77 1.75 -2.40
C ILE A 80 8.50 1.60 -1.56
N GLY A 81 8.54 2.01 -0.29
CA GLY A 81 7.45 1.79 0.66
C GLY A 81 6.70 3.07 1.05
N GLY A 82 5.43 2.91 1.40
CA GLY A 82 4.58 3.91 2.03
C GLY A 82 3.33 3.22 2.58
N HIS A 83 2.29 3.99 2.89
CA HIS A 83 1.03 3.45 3.37
C HIS A 83 -0.15 4.30 2.90
N MET A 84 -1.30 3.67 2.67
CA MET A 84 -2.52 4.34 2.23
C MET A 84 -3.46 4.68 3.38
N ASP A 85 -3.29 4.07 4.55
CA ASP A 85 -4.08 4.43 5.72
C ASP A 85 -3.70 5.81 6.27
N SER A 86 -4.57 6.33 7.13
CA SER A 86 -4.33 7.57 7.88
C SER A 86 -4.93 7.44 9.27
N VAL A 87 -4.46 8.27 10.19
CA VAL A 87 -5.24 8.61 11.39
C VAL A 87 -6.59 9.27 10.99
N PRO A 88 -7.61 9.27 11.89
CA PRO A 88 -8.82 10.05 11.70
C PRO A 88 -8.49 11.53 11.51
N ASN A 89 -9.11 12.18 10.53
CA ASN A 89 -8.82 13.59 10.19
C ASN A 89 -7.34 13.83 9.83
N GLY A 90 -6.68 12.82 9.26
CA GLY A 90 -5.26 12.87 8.93
C GLY A 90 -4.95 13.84 7.78
N GLY A 91 -3.66 14.13 7.61
CA GLY A 91 -3.18 14.89 6.46
C GLY A 91 -3.45 14.17 5.14
N TRP A 92 -3.60 14.93 4.06
CA TRP A 92 -3.86 14.35 2.73
C TRP A 92 -2.61 13.81 2.02
N LEU A 93 -1.42 13.95 2.62
CA LEU A 93 -0.13 13.56 2.04
C LEU A 93 0.59 12.46 2.81
N ASP A 94 0.35 12.34 4.12
CA ASP A 94 1.06 11.37 4.94
C ASP A 94 0.81 9.94 4.43
N GLY A 95 1.87 9.14 4.39
CA GLY A 95 1.93 7.82 3.78
C GLY A 95 1.76 7.78 2.26
N CYS A 96 0.63 8.25 1.77
CA CYS A 96 0.17 8.07 0.39
C CYS A 96 1.04 8.83 -0.62
N LEU A 97 1.72 9.91 -0.22
CA LEU A 97 2.70 10.59 -1.06
C LEU A 97 3.82 9.64 -1.49
N ASN A 98 4.36 8.84 -0.57
CA ASN A 98 5.46 7.92 -0.87
C ASN A 98 5.00 6.82 -1.83
N VAL A 99 3.80 6.29 -1.63
CA VAL A 99 3.19 5.28 -2.50
C VAL A 99 3.01 5.85 -3.91
N MET A 100 2.37 7.02 -4.05
CA MET A 100 2.10 7.62 -5.36
C MET A 100 3.37 8.12 -6.06
N ALA A 101 4.38 8.56 -5.33
CA ALA A 101 5.71 8.82 -5.88
C ALA A 101 6.35 7.54 -6.41
N GLY A 102 6.23 6.42 -5.68
CA GLY A 102 6.66 5.10 -6.14
C GLY A 102 5.96 4.65 -7.43
N ILE A 103 4.63 4.84 -7.52
CA ILE A 103 3.87 4.54 -8.74
C ILE A 103 4.37 5.37 -9.92
N GLU A 104 4.72 6.63 -9.71
CA GLU A 104 5.30 7.48 -10.75
C GLU A 104 6.70 7.01 -11.19
N VAL A 105 7.51 6.50 -10.26
CA VAL A 105 8.78 5.84 -10.57
C VAL A 105 8.54 4.58 -11.41
N LEU A 106 7.55 3.75 -11.09
CA LEU A 106 7.21 2.57 -11.91
C LEU A 106 6.81 2.97 -13.33
N ARG A 107 5.99 4.02 -13.52
CA ARG A 107 5.62 4.53 -14.85
C ARG A 107 6.84 4.90 -15.67
N ARG A 108 7.77 5.63 -15.04
CA ARG A 108 8.99 6.07 -15.71
C ARG A 108 9.87 4.89 -16.07
N ILE A 109 10.05 3.91 -15.19
CA ILE A 109 10.92 2.77 -15.48
C ILE A 109 10.29 1.87 -16.56
N ALA A 110 8.98 1.61 -16.47
CA ALA A 110 8.26 0.80 -17.44
C ALA A 110 8.31 1.38 -18.87
N SER A 111 8.40 2.71 -19.03
CA SER A 111 8.51 3.36 -20.35
C SER A 111 9.81 3.03 -21.09
N ASP A 112 10.84 2.53 -20.39
CA ASP A 112 12.11 2.11 -20.97
C ASP A 112 12.21 0.58 -21.14
N GLY A 113 11.11 -0.14 -20.86
CA GLY A 113 11.02 -1.60 -20.94
C GLY A 113 11.46 -2.31 -19.65
N THR A 114 12.08 -3.48 -19.78
CA THR A 114 12.43 -4.33 -18.63
C THR A 114 13.63 -3.77 -17.85
N PRO A 115 13.47 -3.41 -16.56
CA PRO A 115 14.56 -2.87 -15.74
C PRO A 115 15.65 -3.90 -15.40
N PRO A 116 16.86 -3.44 -15.01
CA PRO A 116 17.94 -4.33 -14.60
C PRO A 116 17.65 -5.07 -13.28
N VAL A 117 16.88 -4.45 -12.37
CA VAL A 117 16.43 -5.02 -11.10
C VAL A 117 14.92 -4.97 -11.01
N THR A 118 14.32 -5.90 -10.27
CA THR A 118 12.88 -5.84 -9.99
C THR A 118 12.60 -4.63 -9.11
N VAL A 119 11.57 -3.85 -9.42
CA VAL A 119 11.16 -2.70 -8.60
C VAL A 119 9.78 -2.98 -8.05
N ARG A 120 9.63 -2.86 -6.74
CA ARG A 120 8.34 -3.01 -6.07
C ARG A 120 7.96 -1.73 -5.34
N VAL A 121 6.71 -1.31 -5.51
CA VAL A 121 6.07 -0.32 -4.65
C VAL A 121 5.19 -1.06 -3.67
N VAL A 122 5.32 -0.74 -2.38
CA VAL A 122 4.60 -1.41 -1.31
C VAL A 122 3.76 -0.41 -0.55
N ASP A 123 2.47 -0.72 -0.44
CA ASP A 123 1.53 -0.09 0.47
C ASP A 123 1.36 -0.99 1.70
N TRP A 124 1.99 -0.60 2.80
CA TRP A 124 1.96 -1.32 4.07
C TRP A 124 0.56 -1.22 4.69
N ALA A 125 0.02 -2.35 5.11
CA ALA A 125 -1.26 -2.39 5.79
C ALA A 125 -1.14 -1.90 7.24
N ASP A 126 -2.07 -1.02 7.65
CA ASP A 126 -2.24 -0.53 9.02
C ASP A 126 -0.91 -0.03 9.63
N GLU A 127 -0.32 0.96 8.96
CA GLU A 127 0.91 1.61 9.39
C GLU A 127 0.64 2.48 10.61
N GLU A 128 -0.46 3.25 10.59
CA GLU A 128 -0.78 4.21 11.64
C GLU A 128 -1.23 3.50 12.92
N GLY A 129 -1.88 2.33 12.78
CA GLY A 129 -2.45 1.59 13.90
C GLY A 129 -3.68 2.26 14.51
N ALA A 130 -4.28 3.22 13.81
CA ALA A 130 -5.34 4.08 14.35
C ALA A 130 -6.59 3.32 14.79
N ARG A 131 -6.85 2.13 14.21
CA ARG A 131 -8.01 1.32 14.55
C ARG A 131 -7.79 0.38 15.72
N PHE A 132 -6.62 -0.26 15.77
CA PHE A 132 -6.33 -1.38 16.67
C PHE A 132 -5.26 -1.07 17.72
N GLY A 133 -4.73 0.15 17.74
CA GLY A 133 -3.77 0.62 18.74
C GLY A 133 -2.35 0.06 18.56
N ARG A 134 -2.05 -0.53 17.40
CA ARG A 134 -0.72 -1.04 17.07
C ARG A 134 -0.31 -0.62 15.66
N SER A 135 0.67 0.26 15.58
CA SER A 135 1.24 0.74 14.33
C SER A 135 2.12 -0.32 13.65
N LEU A 136 2.49 -0.05 12.39
CA LEU A 136 3.46 -0.80 11.60
C LEU A 136 3.08 -2.27 11.40
N LEU A 137 1.80 -2.60 11.30
CA LEU A 137 1.38 -4.00 11.24
C LEU A 137 1.98 -4.74 10.04
N GLY A 138 1.71 -4.22 8.84
CA GLY A 138 2.13 -4.82 7.59
C GLY A 138 3.65 -4.94 7.44
N SER A 139 4.37 -3.86 7.77
CA SER A 139 5.83 -3.81 7.70
C SER A 139 6.51 -4.66 8.78
N SER A 140 5.95 -4.72 10.00
CA SER A 140 6.42 -5.63 11.06
C SER A 140 6.23 -7.10 10.68
N SER A 141 5.19 -7.40 9.89
CA SER A 141 4.94 -8.75 9.41
C SER A 141 6.05 -9.21 8.46
N VAL A 142 6.41 -8.34 7.51
CA VAL A 142 7.45 -8.62 6.51
C VAL A 142 8.86 -8.64 7.11
N SER A 143 9.14 -7.79 8.10
CA SER A 143 10.43 -7.80 8.81
C SER A 143 10.56 -8.96 9.80
N GLY A 144 9.48 -9.68 10.09
CA GLY A 144 9.43 -10.73 11.11
C GLY A 144 9.36 -10.20 12.55
N ALA A 145 9.22 -8.89 12.75
CA ALA A 145 9.13 -8.24 14.07
C ALA A 145 7.74 -8.33 14.71
N MET A 146 6.72 -8.78 13.97
CA MET A 146 5.35 -8.96 14.49
C MET A 146 5.20 -10.24 15.31
N ASP A 147 4.54 -10.18 16.47
CA ASP A 147 4.00 -11.36 17.15
C ASP A 147 2.49 -11.56 16.84
N PRO A 148 2.13 -12.61 16.07
CA PRO A 148 0.75 -12.98 15.80
C PRO A 148 -0.12 -13.15 17.05
N ALA A 149 0.45 -13.63 18.17
CA ALA A 149 -0.30 -13.85 19.39
C ALA A 149 -0.75 -12.52 20.01
N GLU A 150 0.12 -11.51 19.99
CA GLU A 150 -0.22 -10.16 20.44
C GLU A 150 -1.24 -9.50 19.52
N VAL A 151 -1.05 -9.60 18.21
CA VAL A 151 -1.97 -9.00 17.21
C VAL A 151 -3.38 -9.61 17.33
N ALA A 152 -3.49 -10.91 17.60
CA ALA A 152 -4.77 -11.57 17.74
C ALA A 152 -5.62 -11.05 18.93
N LEU A 153 -4.97 -10.43 19.92
CA LEU A 153 -5.63 -9.89 21.12
C LEU A 153 -6.06 -8.42 20.96
N LEU A 154 -5.59 -7.73 19.92
CA LEU A 154 -5.94 -6.33 19.67
C LEU A 154 -7.44 -6.20 19.40
N LYS A 155 -8.03 -5.12 19.92
CA LYS A 155 -9.45 -4.80 19.78
C LYS A 155 -9.62 -3.36 19.33
N ASP A 156 -10.56 -3.12 18.43
CA ASP A 156 -10.99 -1.77 18.13
C ASP A 156 -11.93 -1.21 19.22
N ARG A 157 -12.32 0.07 19.09
CA ARG A 157 -13.23 0.75 20.03
C ARG A 157 -14.60 0.07 20.21
N ASN A 158 -15.01 -0.78 19.29
CA ASN A 158 -16.27 -1.52 19.33
C ASN A 158 -16.08 -2.94 19.90
N GLY A 159 -14.85 -3.28 20.34
CA GLY A 159 -14.52 -4.61 20.87
C GLY A 159 -14.29 -5.68 19.79
N ILE A 160 -14.26 -5.31 18.50
CA ILE A 160 -13.96 -6.25 17.41
C ILE A 160 -12.47 -6.57 17.47
N THR A 161 -12.12 -7.85 17.56
CA THR A 161 -10.70 -8.25 17.53
C THR A 161 -10.15 -8.20 16.11
N TYR A 162 -8.84 -7.98 15.96
CA TYR A 162 -8.19 -7.94 14.64
C TYR A 162 -8.54 -9.16 13.76
N PRO A 163 -8.48 -10.43 14.24
CA PRO A 163 -8.85 -11.60 13.44
C PRO A 163 -10.35 -11.68 13.10
N ARG A 164 -11.22 -10.98 13.83
CA ARG A 164 -12.68 -10.92 13.60
C ARG A 164 -13.08 -9.74 12.74
N ASN A 165 -12.14 -8.90 12.32
CA ASN A 165 -12.41 -7.82 11.40
C ASN A 165 -12.87 -8.40 10.05
N ALA A 166 -14.14 -8.19 9.71
CA ALA A 166 -14.75 -8.76 8.52
C ALA A 166 -14.04 -8.33 7.23
N LEU A 167 -13.48 -7.12 7.18
CA LEU A 167 -12.79 -6.63 6.00
C LEU A 167 -11.40 -7.26 5.86
N ALA A 168 -10.63 -7.38 6.95
CA ALA A 168 -9.37 -8.13 6.96
C ALA A 168 -9.59 -9.60 6.57
N GLN A 169 -10.67 -10.22 7.07
CA GLN A 169 -11.07 -11.56 6.66
C GLN A 169 -11.46 -11.64 5.17
N SER A 170 -12.21 -10.65 4.66
CA SER A 170 -12.57 -10.59 3.24
C SER A 170 -11.37 -10.41 2.32
N PHE A 171 -10.30 -9.79 2.84
CA PHE A 171 -9.00 -9.68 2.20
C PHE A 171 -8.11 -10.90 2.44
N GLY A 172 -8.58 -11.97 3.07
CA GLY A 172 -7.79 -13.19 3.28
C GLY A 172 -6.59 -13.01 4.21
N VAL A 173 -6.57 -11.96 5.04
CA VAL A 173 -5.48 -11.70 5.99
C VAL A 173 -5.38 -12.86 6.99
N SER A 174 -4.19 -13.43 7.12
CA SER A 174 -3.92 -14.59 7.95
C SER A 174 -2.68 -14.37 8.79
N LEU A 175 -2.87 -14.08 10.08
CA LEU A 175 -1.78 -13.93 11.04
C LEU A 175 -0.89 -15.18 11.19
N LYS A 176 -1.38 -16.35 10.79
CA LYS A 176 -0.62 -17.62 10.81
C LYS A 176 0.46 -17.67 9.74
N THR A 177 0.19 -17.07 8.58
CA THR A 177 1.08 -17.10 7.40
C THR A 177 1.76 -15.76 7.14
N ALA A 178 1.24 -14.67 7.71
CA ALA A 178 1.76 -13.31 7.56
C ALA A 178 3.25 -13.15 7.94
N LYS A 179 3.82 -14.04 8.76
CA LYS A 179 5.21 -13.94 9.26
C LYS A 179 6.32 -14.07 8.19
N ARG A 180 6.03 -14.30 6.90
CA ARG A 180 7.07 -14.61 5.90
C ARG A 180 6.89 -14.12 4.46
N ASP A 181 5.85 -13.38 4.10
CA ASP A 181 5.61 -13.07 2.68
C ASP A 181 6.04 -11.65 2.28
N GLY A 182 7.34 -11.55 1.98
CA GLY A 182 7.89 -10.56 1.05
C GLY A 182 8.64 -11.22 -0.11
N GLN A 183 8.61 -12.56 -0.19
CA GLN A 183 9.28 -13.34 -1.22
C GLN A 183 8.23 -13.66 -2.30
N ALA A 184 8.41 -13.15 -3.52
CA ALA A 184 7.75 -13.81 -4.64
C ALA A 184 8.50 -15.11 -4.93
N ASP A 185 7.75 -16.17 -5.18
CA ASP A 185 8.22 -17.48 -5.65
C ASP A 185 9.38 -17.41 -6.67
#